data_AF-A0A7Y2CKF4-F1
#
_entry.id   AF-A0A7Y2CKF4-F1
#
_cell.length_a   1.000
_cell.length_b   1.000
_cell.length_c   1.000
_cell.angle_alpha   90.00
_cell.angle_beta   90.00
_cell.angle_gamma   90.00
#
_symmetry.space_group_name_H-M   'P 1'
#
loop_
_entity.id
_entity.type
_entity.pdbx_description
1 polymer ?
#
loop_
_entity_poly.entity_id
_entity_poly.type
_entity_poly.pdbx_seq_one_letter_code
_entity_poly.pdbx_strand_id
1 'polypeptide(L)' 'MNLWVGTSGYSYKEWKGKFYPEKLPAKDMLTYYGTQL' A
#
# COMPACT_ATOMS: atom_id res chain seq x y z
N MET A 1 11.81 22.29 0.48
CA MET A 1 12.18 21.15 -0.37
C MET A 1 11.22 20.02 -0.03
N ASN A 2 10.38 19.59 -0.97
CA ASN A 2 9.41 18.51 -0.69
C ASN A 2 10.00 17.21 -1.20
N LEU A 3 10.21 16.26 -0.29
CA LEU A 3 10.69 14.91 -0.59
C LEU A 3 9.49 14.01 -0.82
N TRP A 4 9.43 13.41 -2.01
CA TRP A 4 8.42 12.43 -2.38
C TRP A 4 9.06 11.05 -2.31
N VAL A 5 8.48 10.18 -1.49
CA VAL A 5 8.95 8.81 -1.25
C VAL A 5 7.83 7.83 -1.54
N GLY A 6 8.17 6.71 -2.15
CA GLY A 6 7.25 5.63 -2.49
C GLY A 6 8.00 4.41 -3.01
N THR A 7 7.26 3.38 -3.39
CA THR A 7 7.80 2.11 -3.90
C THR A 7 7.45 1.91 -5.37
N SER A 8 8.27 1.14 -6.10
CA SER A 8 8.01 0.76 -7.50
C SER A 8 6.92 -0.30 -7.58
N GLY A 9 5.67 0.10 -7.33
CA GLY A 9 4.52 -0.79 -7.23
C GLY A 9 3.97 -0.86 -5.81
N TYR A 10 2.69 -1.23 -5.71
CA TYR A 10 1.95 -1.30 -4.44
C TYR A 10 1.12 -2.59 -4.29
N SER A 11 0.82 -3.30 -5.39
CA SER A 11 -0.12 -4.43 -5.40
C SER A 11 0.56 -5.77 -5.12
N TYR A 12 1.22 -5.88 -3.97
CA TYR A 12 1.91 -7.10 -3.53
C TYR A 12 1.03 -7.88 -2.54
N LYS A 13 0.77 -9.17 -2.82
CA LYS A 13 -0.08 -10.01 -1.95
C LYS A 13 0.65 -10.38 -0.65
N GLU A 14 1.96 -10.49 -0.71
CA GLU A 14 2.89 -10.78 0.38
C GLU A 14 2.88 -9.67 1.44
N TRP A 15 2.39 -8.49 1.09
CA TRP A 15 2.24 -7.36 2.01
C TRP A 15 0.97 -7.44 2.85
N LYS A 16 0.01 -8.33 2.50
CA LYS A 16 -1.16 -8.59 3.35
C LYS A 16 -0.74 -9.24 4.66
N GLY A 17 -1.31 -8.77 5.76
CA GLY A 17 -0.96 -9.16 7.12
C GLY A 17 0.20 -8.38 7.73
N LYS A 18 1.10 -7.80 6.91
CA LYS A 18 2.24 -6.99 7.38
C LYS A 18 2.01 -5.49 7.22
N PHE A 19 1.61 -5.09 6.01
CA PHE A 19 1.36 -3.69 5.65
C PHE A 19 -0.12 -3.47 5.33
N TYR A 20 -0.70 -4.33 4.49
CA TYR A 20 -2.14 -4.31 4.21
C TYR A 20 -2.89 -5.17 5.23
N PRO A 21 -4.10 -4.78 5.65
CA PRO A 21 -5.00 -5.66 6.39
C PRO A 21 -5.25 -6.97 5.62
N GLU A 22 -5.32 -8.11 6.32
CA GLU A 22 -5.44 -9.44 5.69
C GLU A 22 -6.66 -9.55 4.76
N LYS A 23 -7.78 -8.93 5.16
CA LYS A 23 -9.05 -8.96 4.43
C LYS A 23 -9.21 -7.79 3.44
N LEU A 24 -8.18 -6.98 3.23
CA LEU A 24 -8.26 -5.85 2.30
C LEU A 24 -8.45 -6.35 0.85
N PRO A 25 -9.50 -5.91 0.13
CA PRO A 25 -9.64 -6.21 -1.29
C PRO A 25 -8.49 -5.60 -2.11
N ALA A 26 -8.03 -6.30 -3.15
CA ALA A 26 -6.89 -5.84 -3.96
C ALA A 26 -7.16 -4.47 -4.64
N LYS A 27 -8.41 -4.22 -5.05
CA LYS A 27 -8.83 -2.94 -5.62
C LYS A 27 -8.66 -1.74 -4.68
N ASP A 28 -8.68 -2.00 -3.36
CA ASP A 28 -8.62 -0.95 -2.33
C ASP A 28 -7.18 -0.74 -1.82
N MET A 29 -6.20 -1.53 -2.30
CA MET A 29 -4.80 -1.42 -1.90
C MET A 29 -4.18 -0.08 -2.23
N LEU A 30 -4.48 0.51 -3.39
CA LEU A 30 -3.92 1.81 -3.78
C LEU A 30 -4.40 2.91 -2.83
N THR A 31 -5.70 2.92 -2.53
CA THR A 31 -6.30 3.87 -1.60
C THR A 31 -5.67 3.72 -0.22
N TYR A 32 -5.54 2.50 0.29
CA TYR A 32 -4.91 2.25 1.58
C TYR A 32 -3.44 2.67 1.59
N TYR A 33 -2.67 2.32 0.56
CA TYR A 33 -1.26 2.68 0.44
C TYR A 33 -1.06 4.21 0.51
N GLY A 34 -1.91 4.97 -0.18
CA GLY A 34 -1.86 6.43 -0.19
C GLY A 34 -2.22 7.11 1.14
N THR A 35 -2.87 6.42 2.08
CA THR A 35 -3.13 6.98 3.43
C THR A 35 -2.02 6.69 4.43
N GLN A 36 -1.05 5.86 4.07
CA GLN A 36 0.08 5.49 4.92
C GLN A 36 1.39 6.21 4.54
N LEU A 37 1.35 7.06 3.51
CA LEU A 37 2.43 7.96 3.09
C LEU A 37 2.21 9.38 3.65
#